data_AF-A0A1Q4XM58-F1
#
_entry.id   AF-A0A1Q4XM58-F1
#
_cell.length_a   1.000
_cell.length_b   1.000
_cell.length_c   1.000
_cell.angle_alpha   90.00
_cell.angle_beta   90.00
_cell.angle_gamma   90.00
#
_symmetry.space_group_name_H-M   'P 1'
#
loop_
_entity.id
_entity.type
_entity.pdbx_description
1 polymer ?
#
loop_
_entity_poly.entity_id
_entity_poly.type
_entity_poly.pdbx_seq_one_letter_code
_entity_poly.pdbx_strand_id
1 'polypeptide(L)'
;MGVRSARGLLPLEPGVSFQEDEADVRGIDVEVRRNPDSSGEGTFDEDFLFWPVLIEIEAEDDSFLPGMIVLVTDLLHSLWRAGAPAVAACDFEDRLPWSGGIRCGSSDVGRGPR
;
A
#
# COMPACT_ATOMS: atom_id res chain seq x y z
N MET A 1 -18.92 -5.92 -14.08
CA MET A 1 -17.77 -5.03 -14.32
C MET A 1 -16.81 -5.27 -13.16
N GLY A 2 -15.94 -6.28 -13.19
CA GLY A 2 -14.81 -6.42 -14.10
C GLY A 2 -13.59 -5.78 -13.44
N VAL A 3 -13.11 -6.36 -12.34
CA VAL A 3 -11.90 -5.89 -11.64
C VAL A 3 -10.72 -5.97 -12.59
N ARG A 4 -10.28 -4.82 -13.07
CA ARG A 4 -8.97 -4.69 -13.68
C ARG A 4 -8.00 -4.66 -12.51
N SER A 5 -7.19 -5.71 -12.42
CA SER A 5 -6.30 -6.03 -11.31
C SER A 5 -5.53 -4.82 -10.79
N ALA A 6 -5.56 -4.60 -9.47
CA ALA A 6 -4.68 -3.66 -8.76
C ALA A 6 -3.19 -3.94 -9.02
N ARG A 7 -2.86 -5.14 -9.54
CA ARG A 7 -1.54 -5.54 -10.09
C ARG A 7 -0.90 -4.51 -11.04
N GLY A 8 -1.68 -3.69 -11.74
CA GLY A 8 -1.13 -2.68 -12.66
C GLY A 8 -0.60 -1.41 -12.00
N LEU A 9 -0.80 -1.24 -10.69
CA LEU A 9 -0.51 0.00 -9.96
C LEU A 9 0.71 -0.09 -9.03
N LEU A 10 1.25 -1.29 -8.79
CA LEU A 10 2.52 -1.45 -8.07
C LEU A 10 3.68 -1.33 -9.07
N PRO A 11 4.53 -0.30 -9.00
CA PRO A 11 5.82 -0.38 -9.64
C PRO A 11 6.68 -1.31 -8.80
N LEU A 12 6.76 -2.55 -9.27
CA LEU A 12 7.73 -3.48 -8.76
C LEU A 12 9.09 -3.22 -9.40
N GLU A 13 10.13 -3.47 -8.61
CA GLU A 13 11.51 -3.60 -9.10
C GLU A 13 11.55 -4.65 -10.23
N PRO A 14 12.37 -4.45 -11.28
CA PRO A 14 12.55 -5.46 -12.32
C PRO A 14 13.09 -6.75 -11.70
N GLY A 15 12.26 -7.79 -11.66
CA GLY A 15 12.60 -9.12 -11.12
C GLY A 15 11.64 -9.67 -10.07
N VAL A 16 10.72 -8.85 -9.54
CA VAL A 16 9.66 -9.34 -8.64
C VAL A 16 8.53 -9.93 -9.49
N SER A 17 8.21 -11.21 -9.26
CA SER A 17 7.09 -11.91 -9.91
C SER A 17 6.01 -12.22 -8.88
N PHE A 18 4.78 -11.76 -9.14
CA PHE A 18 3.62 -12.19 -8.38
C PHE A 18 3.24 -13.64 -8.75
N GLN A 19 3.06 -14.49 -7.74
CA GLN A 19 2.31 -15.73 -7.88
C GLN A 19 0.93 -15.45 -7.29
N GLU A 20 -0.11 -15.46 -8.13
CA GLU A 20 -1.45 -15.01 -7.75
C GLU A 20 -1.43 -13.57 -7.23
N ASP A 21 -1.67 -13.34 -5.95
CA ASP A 21 -1.70 -12.00 -5.36
C ASP A 21 -0.54 -11.79 -4.35
N GLU A 22 0.42 -12.72 -4.32
CA GLU A 22 1.55 -12.74 -3.40
C GLU A 22 2.89 -12.53 -4.15
N ALA A 23 3.84 -11.86 -3.50
CA ALA A 23 5.21 -11.71 -3.98
C ALA A 23 6.20 -11.72 -2.81
N ASP A 24 7.33 -12.41 -2.99
CA ASP A 24 8.51 -12.23 -2.14
C ASP A 24 9.39 -11.12 -2.70
N VAL A 25 9.70 -10.13 -1.87
CA VAL A 25 10.61 -9.04 -2.19
C VAL A 25 11.78 -9.07 -1.21
N ARG A 26 12.77 -9.92 -1.51
CA ARG A 26 14.03 -10.02 -0.75
C ARG A 26 13.81 -10.51 0.69
N GLY A 27 12.94 -11.50 0.89
CA GLY A 27 12.57 -12.01 2.22
C GLY A 27 11.48 -11.20 2.92
N ILE A 28 10.70 -10.43 2.14
CA ILE A 28 9.55 -9.66 2.62
C ILE A 28 8.36 -10.12 1.79
N ASP A 29 7.38 -10.71 2.44
CA ASP A 29 6.15 -11.19 1.82
C ASP A 29 5.21 -10.01 1.60
N VAL A 30 4.67 -9.91 0.39
CA VAL A 30 3.73 -8.87 -0.03
C VAL A 30 2.50 -9.54 -0.61
N GLU A 31 1.33 -9.31 0.00
CA GLU A 31 0.04 -9.83 -0.46
C GLU A 31 -0.91 -8.69 -0.83
N VAL A 32 -1.57 -8.78 -1.98
CA VAL A 32 -2.51 -7.78 -2.48
C VAL A 32 -3.92 -8.37 -2.56
N ARG A 33 -4.77 -8.08 -1.58
CA ARG A 33 -6.13 -8.64 -1.53
C ARG A 33 -7.21 -7.57 -1.69
N ARG A 34 -8.44 -8.04 -1.93
CA ARG A 34 -9.61 -7.17 -1.70
C ARG A 34 -9.83 -7.04 -0.21
N ASN A 35 -10.10 -5.82 0.23
CA ASN A 35 -10.47 -5.59 1.62
C ASN A 35 -11.88 -6.16 1.88
N PRO A 36 -12.05 -7.15 2.79
CA PRO A 36 -13.36 -7.70 3.11
C PRO A 36 -14.32 -6.66 3.69
N ASP A 37 -13.80 -5.64 4.36
CA ASP A 37 -14.59 -4.56 4.96
C ASP A 37 -15.04 -3.50 3.94
N SER A 38 -14.56 -3.57 2.70
CA SER A 38 -14.93 -2.62 1.63
C SER A 38 -16.42 -2.64 1.24
N SER A 39 -17.17 -3.64 1.69
CA SER A 39 -18.63 -3.75 1.51
C SER A 39 -19.45 -3.46 2.78
N GLY A 40 -18.81 -3.00 3.86
CA GLY A 40 -19.47 -2.68 5.14
C GLY A 40 -20.32 -1.41 5.12
N GLU A 41 -20.90 -1.04 6.28
CA GLU A 41 -21.71 0.20 6.43
C GLU A 41 -20.88 1.50 6.40
N GLY A 42 -19.55 1.39 6.29
CA GLY A 42 -18.66 2.53 6.10
C GLY A 42 -18.69 3.07 4.66
N THR A 43 -18.50 4.37 4.52
CA THR A 43 -18.37 5.05 3.22
C THR A 43 -16.92 5.02 2.76
N PHE A 44 -16.68 4.44 1.57
CA PHE A 44 -15.38 4.40 0.89
C PHE A 44 -14.67 5.77 0.85
N ASP A 45 -15.44 6.85 0.74
CA ASP A 45 -14.93 8.21 0.61
C ASP A 45 -14.41 8.85 1.92
N GLU A 46 -14.67 8.26 3.08
CA GLU A 46 -14.39 8.92 4.38
C GLU A 46 -13.32 8.22 5.22
N ASP A 47 -13.12 6.91 5.05
CA ASP A 47 -12.19 6.14 5.89
C ASP A 47 -11.43 5.08 5.07
N PHE A 48 -10.10 5.09 5.19
CA PHE A 48 -9.22 4.15 4.49
C PHE A 48 -9.45 2.70 4.95
N LEU A 49 -10.05 2.51 6.13
CA LEU A 49 -10.48 1.20 6.62
C LEU A 49 -11.45 0.48 5.66
N PHE A 50 -12.18 1.22 4.82
CA PHE A 50 -13.14 0.66 3.86
C PHE A 50 -12.66 0.71 2.40
N TRP A 51 -11.39 1.04 2.15
CA TRP A 51 -10.85 1.05 0.78
C TRP A 51 -10.81 -0.35 0.17
N PRO A 52 -11.04 -0.52 -1.15
CA PRO A 52 -11.32 -1.81 -1.78
C PRO A 52 -10.10 -2.72 -1.91
N VAL A 53 -8.89 -2.18 -1.76
CA VAL A 53 -7.62 -2.90 -1.89
C VAL A 53 -6.87 -2.77 -0.59
N LEU A 54 -6.42 -3.91 -0.07
CA LEU A 54 -5.54 -4.02 1.08
C LEU A 54 -4.23 -4.66 0.61
N ILE A 55 -3.12 -4.07 1.01
CA ILE A 55 -1.77 -4.62 0.76
C ILE A 55 -1.18 -4.95 2.11
N GLU A 56 -0.90 -6.23 2.35
CA GLU A 56 -0.22 -6.71 3.54
C GLU A 56 1.25 -6.93 3.22
N ILE A 57 2.12 -6.44 4.09
CA ILE A 57 3.58 -6.51 3.93
C ILE A 57 4.13 -7.02 5.25
N GLU A 58 4.69 -8.22 5.23
CA GLU A 58 5.21 -8.92 6.39
C GLU A 58 6.65 -9.38 6.13
N ALA A 59 7.42 -9.57 7.19
CA ALA A 59 8.75 -10.16 7.11
C ALA A 59 8.94 -11.15 8.25
N GLU A 60 9.82 -12.13 8.05
CA GLU A 60 10.05 -13.22 8.99
C GLU A 60 10.56 -12.72 10.36
N ASP A 61 11.35 -11.64 10.37
CA ASP A 61 11.85 -11.02 11.60
C ASP A 61 12.25 -9.53 11.45
N ASP A 62 12.50 -8.87 12.58
CA ASP A 62 12.82 -7.44 12.68
C ASP A 62 14.10 -7.02 11.93
N SER A 63 14.98 -7.94 11.55
CA SER A 63 16.18 -7.60 10.77
C SER A 63 15.82 -7.05 9.38
N PHE A 64 14.63 -7.35 8.88
CA PHE A 64 14.09 -6.84 7.61
C PHE A 64 13.38 -5.50 7.74
N LEU A 65 13.15 -4.98 8.97
CA LEU A 65 12.44 -3.72 9.20
C LEU A 65 13.01 -2.53 8.38
N PRO A 66 14.34 -2.33 8.27
CA PRO A 66 14.87 -1.26 7.42
C PRO A 66 14.49 -1.44 5.93
N GLY A 67 14.49 -2.68 5.43
CA GLY A 67 14.08 -3.00 4.06
C GLY A 67 12.58 -2.79 3.85
N MET A 68 11.76 -3.17 4.83
CA MET A 68 10.31 -2.99 4.81
C MET A 68 9.93 -1.51 4.76
N ILE A 69 10.58 -0.66 5.56
CA ILE A 69 10.35 0.79 5.54
C ILE A 69 10.66 1.37 4.15
N VAL A 70 11.76 0.94 3.52
CA VAL A 70 12.12 1.38 2.16
C VAL A 70 11.06 0.93 1.16
N LEU A 71 10.68 -0.36 1.20
CA LEU A 71 9.67 -0.93 0.31
C LEU A 71 8.32 -0.21 0.43
N VAL A 72 7.82 -0.03 1.65
CA VAL A 72 6.54 0.67 1.91
C VAL A 72 6.63 2.13 1.46
N THR A 73 7.75 2.80 1.71
CA THR A 73 7.97 4.19 1.27
C THR A 73 7.91 4.32 -0.25
N ASP A 74 8.60 3.43 -0.97
CA ASP A 74 8.63 3.43 -2.43
C ASP A 74 7.25 3.09 -3.02
N LEU A 75 6.53 2.15 -2.40
CA LEU A 75 5.17 1.79 -2.78
C LEU A 75 4.20 2.97 -2.61
N LEU A 76 4.22 3.63 -1.46
CA LEU A 76 3.37 4.80 -1.19
C LEU A 76 3.64 5.92 -2.22
N HIS A 77 4.90 6.28 -2.41
CA HIS A 77 5.28 7.31 -3.39
C HIS A 77 4.80 6.97 -4.79
N SER A 78 4.90 5.71 -5.16
CA SER A 78 4.51 5.23 -6.46
C SER A 78 3.01 5.29 -6.71
N LEU A 79 2.21 4.83 -5.74
CA LEU A 79 0.76 4.91 -5.79
C LEU A 79 0.32 6.38 -5.86
N TRP A 80 0.90 7.24 -5.04
CA TRP A 80 0.60 8.67 -5.06
C TRP A 80 0.99 9.34 -6.38
N ARG A 81 2.13 8.98 -6.98
CA ARG A 81 2.53 9.46 -8.32
C ARG A 81 1.60 8.98 -9.43
N ALA A 82 1.02 7.79 -9.27
CA ALA A 82 -0.01 7.28 -10.17
C ALA A 82 -1.41 7.90 -9.93
N GLY A 83 -1.54 8.81 -8.96
CA GLY A 83 -2.80 9.44 -8.58
C GLY A 83 -3.72 8.53 -7.74
N ALA A 84 -3.21 7.40 -7.26
CA ALA A 84 -3.95 6.49 -6.40
C ALA A 84 -3.83 6.94 -4.92
N PRO A 85 -4.96 7.05 -4.19
CA PRO A 85 -4.95 7.26 -2.75
C PRO A 85 -4.31 6.04 -2.06
N ALA A 86 -3.39 6.26 -1.13
CA ALA A 86 -2.71 5.18 -0.40
C ALA A 86 -2.36 5.62 1.03
N VAL A 87 -2.58 4.74 2.01
CA VAL A 87 -2.23 4.92 3.42
C VAL A 87 -1.60 3.61 3.92
N ALA A 88 -0.52 3.71 4.70
CA ALA A 88 0.07 2.62 5.44
C ALA A 88 -0.21 2.81 6.94
N ALA A 89 -0.94 1.87 7.53
CA ALA A 89 -1.21 1.81 8.97
C ALA A 89 -0.41 0.65 9.58
N CYS A 90 0.69 0.96 10.25
CA CYS A 90 1.64 -0.01 10.79
C CYS A 90 2.41 0.57 11.99
N ASP A 91 3.09 -0.26 12.77
CA ASP A 91 3.79 0.15 14.01
C ASP A 91 4.97 1.12 13.78
N PHE A 92 5.41 1.29 12.54
CA PHE A 92 6.47 2.23 12.14
C PHE A 92 5.95 3.37 11.26
N GLU A 93 4.65 3.66 11.29
CA GLU A 93 4.02 4.72 10.50
C GLU A 93 4.73 6.08 10.64
N ASP A 94 5.27 6.39 11.83
CA ASP A 94 5.99 7.63 12.13
C ASP A 94 7.30 7.76 11.34
N ARG A 95 7.85 6.63 10.87
CA ARG A 95 9.05 6.56 10.04
C ARG A 95 8.76 6.67 8.54
N LEU A 96 7.48 6.61 8.16
CA LEU A 96 7.03 6.71 6.78
C LEU A 96 6.70 8.17 6.40
N PRO A 97 6.74 8.50 5.09
CA PRO A 97 6.33 9.81 4.61
C PRO A 97 4.90 10.16 5.06
N TRP A 98 4.73 11.38 5.59
CA TRP A 98 3.44 11.88 6.09
C TRP A 98 2.75 10.97 7.12
N SER A 99 3.52 10.25 7.93
CA SER A 99 3.00 9.26 8.89
C SER A 99 2.17 8.19 8.17
N GLY A 100 2.79 7.53 7.19
CA GLY A 100 2.12 6.54 6.34
C GLY A 100 1.06 7.13 5.39
N GLY A 101 1.01 8.45 5.20
CA GLY A 101 -0.03 9.13 4.40
C GLY A 101 -1.20 9.68 5.22
N ILE A 102 -1.30 9.38 6.52
CA ILE A 102 -2.39 9.86 7.40
C ILE A 102 -2.41 11.39 7.50
N ARG A 103 -1.23 12.02 7.47
CA ARG A 103 -1.09 13.49 7.52
C ARG A 103 -1.08 14.14 6.15
N CYS A 104 -1.21 13.37 5.07
CA CYS A 104 -1.53 13.91 3.77
C CYS A 104 -3.01 14.30 3.84
N GLY A 105 -3.35 15.59 3.87
CA GLY A 105 -4.75 16.00 3.97
C GLY A 105 -5.59 15.29 2.91
N SER A 106 -6.84 14.94 3.20
CA SER A 106 -7.71 14.20 2.26
C SER A 106 -7.85 14.86 0.87
N SER A 107 -7.54 16.16 0.76
CA SER A 107 -7.48 16.93 -0.49
C SER A 107 -6.17 16.79 -1.29
N ASP A 108 -5.12 16.22 -0.69
CA ASP A 108 -3.79 15.98 -1.27
C ASP A 108 -3.54 14.50 -1.59
N VAL A 109 -4.37 13.60 -1.05
CA VAL A 109 -4.39 12.18 -1.39
C VAL A 109 -4.78 12.04 -2.88
N GLY A 110 -3.79 11.74 -3.72
CA GLY A 110 -3.90 11.70 -5.19
C GLY A 110 -3.16 12.83 -5.93
N ARG A 111 -2.61 13.80 -5.21
CA ARG A 111 -1.82 14.91 -5.81
C ARG A 111 -0.31 14.63 -5.83
N GLY A 112 0.16 13.61 -5.09
CA GLY A 112 1.59 13.28 -4.98
C GLY A 112 2.45 14.43 -4.44
N PRO A 113 3.74 14.21 -4.16
CA PRO A 113 4.64 15.33 -3.90
C PRO A 113 4.69 16.24 -5.14
N ARG A 114 4.49 17.55 -4.94
CA ARG A 114 4.76 18.57 -5.97
C ARG A 114 6.25 18.74 -6.19
#